data_AF-A0A2D7XUS1-F1
#
_entry.id   AF-A0A2D7XUS1-F1
#
_cell.length_a   1.000
_cell.length_b   1.000
_cell.length_c   1.000
_cell.angle_alpha   90.00
_cell.angle_beta   90.00
_cell.angle_gamma   90.00
#
_symmetry.space_group_name_H-M   'P 1'
#
loop_
_entity.id
_entity.type
_entity.pdbx_description
1 polymer ?
#
loop_
_entity_poly.entity_id
_entity_poly.type
_entity_poly.pdbx_seq_one_letter_code
_entity_poly.pdbx_strand_id
1 'polypeptide(L)'
;MTTYLVRMRGEHFPLHDNGRWRLYGFFTERAVEAESAEEAEMVGVHTIQTDPVWNHVRPRPGFPTPRIFPEEVIELDAPVFPDEDYEFFEMKK
;
A
#
# COMPACT_ATOMS: atom_id res chain seq x y z
N MET A 1 9.69 -16.59 13.62
CA MET A 1 9.08 -15.57 12.75
C MET A 1 10.08 -15.29 11.66
N THR A 2 9.61 -15.30 10.43
CA THR A 2 10.43 -15.08 9.24
C THR A 2 10.13 -13.67 8.73
N THR A 3 11.12 -13.01 8.14
CA THR A 3 10.93 -11.70 7.54
C THR A 3 10.48 -11.87 6.09
N TYR A 4 9.43 -11.16 5.71
CA TYR A 4 8.89 -11.13 4.37
C TYR A 4 8.91 -9.71 3.82
N LEU A 5 9.34 -9.54 2.58
CA LEU A 5 9.10 -8.32 1.81
C LEU A 5 7.77 -8.46 1.07
N VAL A 6 6.85 -7.56 1.36
CA VAL A 6 5.54 -7.52 0.72
C VAL A 6 5.50 -6.30 -0.19
N ARG A 7 5.42 -6.55 -1.50
CA ARG A 7 5.19 -5.51 -2.51
C ARG A 7 3.71 -5.29 -2.68
N MET A 8 3.29 -4.05 -2.63
CA MET A 8 1.87 -3.70 -2.62
C MET A 8 1.56 -2.61 -3.62
N ARG A 9 0.36 -2.72 -4.18
CA ARG A 9 -0.23 -1.73 -5.06
C ARG A 9 -1.52 -1.19 -4.47
N GLY A 10 -1.57 0.13 -4.32
CA GLY A 10 -2.79 0.86 -4.03
C GLY A 10 -3.46 1.36 -5.30
N GLU A 11 -4.78 1.28 -5.36
CA GLU A 11 -5.58 1.81 -6.47
C GLU A 11 -6.76 2.63 -5.97
N HIS A 12 -7.20 3.56 -6.82
CA HIS A 12 -8.37 4.40 -6.61
C HIS A 12 -8.29 5.31 -5.37
N PHE A 13 -7.12 5.86 -5.07
CA PHE A 13 -6.94 6.81 -3.98
C PHE A 13 -7.25 8.24 -4.47
N PRO A 14 -8.38 8.85 -4.05
CA PRO A 14 -8.66 10.23 -4.39
C PRO A 14 -7.74 11.15 -3.59
N LEU A 15 -6.83 11.84 -4.27
CA LEU A 15 -5.94 12.84 -3.66
C LEU A 15 -6.24 14.22 -4.22
N HIS A 16 -6.01 15.23 -3.39
CA HIS A 16 -6.20 16.62 -3.77
C HIS A 16 -4.87 17.22 -4.23
N ASP A 17 -4.70 17.32 -5.54
CA ASP A 17 -3.51 17.88 -6.17
C ASP A 17 -3.86 19.17 -6.92
N ASN A 18 -3.12 20.26 -6.65
CA ASN A 18 -3.27 21.54 -7.34
C ASN A 18 -4.72 22.07 -7.43
N GLY A 19 -5.51 21.94 -6.36
CA GLY A 19 -6.89 22.42 -6.32
C GLY A 19 -7.90 21.51 -7.03
N ARG A 20 -7.50 20.30 -7.46
CA ARG A 20 -8.36 19.34 -8.15
C ARG A 20 -8.26 17.96 -7.51
N TRP A 21 -9.38 17.27 -7.44
CA TRP A 21 -9.41 15.85 -7.08
C TRP A 21 -8.99 15.00 -8.27
N ARG A 22 -7.99 14.17 -8.06
CA ARG A 22 -7.51 13.19 -9.03
C ARG A 22 -7.44 11.81 -8.39
N LEU A 23 -7.51 10.78 -9.22
CA LEU A 23 -7.30 9.40 -8.77
C LEU A 23 -5.83 9.07 -8.93
N TYR A 24 -5.24 8.56 -7.86
CA TYR A 24 -3.90 8.02 -7.84
C TYR A 24 -3.93 6.55 -7.48
N GLY A 25 -2.94 5.84 -7.98
CA GLY A 25 -2.47 4.60 -7.40
C GLY A 25 -1.07 4.81 -6.84
N PHE A 26 -0.56 3.81 -6.16
CA PHE A 26 0.81 3.80 -5.69
C PHE A 26 1.39 2.39 -5.69
N PHE A 27 2.71 2.32 -5.72
CA PHE A 27 3.48 1.14 -5.33
C PHE A 27 4.22 1.42 -4.03
N THR A 28 4.36 0.40 -3.20
CA THR A 28 5.17 0.47 -1.97
C THR A 28 5.63 -0.93 -1.58
N GLU A 29 6.66 -0.96 -0.74
CA GLU A 29 7.17 -2.19 -0.16
C GLU A 29 7.15 -2.07 1.37
N ARG A 30 6.83 -3.17 2.05
CA ARG A 30 6.93 -3.26 3.52
C ARG A 30 7.61 -4.56 3.89
N ALA A 31 8.62 -4.46 4.76
CA ALA A 31 9.18 -5.63 5.42
C ALA A 31 8.38 -5.93 6.68
N VAL A 32 7.89 -7.15 6.80
CA VAL A 32 7.04 -7.59 7.91
C VAL A 32 7.53 -8.91 8.48
N GLU A 33 7.36 -9.11 9.78
CA GLU A 33 7.57 -10.41 10.41
C GLU A 33 6.25 -11.18 10.46
N ALA A 34 6.27 -12.44 10.01
CA ALA A 34 5.10 -13.30 10.00
C ALA A 34 5.49 -14.78 10.17
N GLU A 35 4.50 -15.64 10.43
CA GLU A 35 4.65 -17.10 10.51
C GLU A 35 4.42 -17.79 9.15
N SER A 36 3.75 -17.12 8.20
CA SER A 36 3.57 -17.59 6.82
C SER A 36 3.49 -16.44 5.81
N ALA A 37 3.56 -16.78 4.52
CA ALA A 37 3.39 -15.81 3.43
C ALA A 37 1.99 -15.18 3.43
N GLU A 38 0.94 -15.96 3.70
CA GLU A 38 -0.44 -15.46 3.79
C GLU A 38 -0.62 -14.48 4.95
N GLU A 39 0.03 -14.75 6.09
CA GLU A 39 0.03 -13.80 7.20
C GLU A 39 0.81 -12.54 6.84
N ALA A 40 1.94 -12.64 6.14
CA ALA A 40 2.70 -11.49 5.67
C ALA A 40 1.86 -10.58 4.75
N GLU A 41 1.06 -11.14 3.83
CA GLU A 41 0.13 -10.35 3.01
C GLU A 41 -0.84 -9.53 3.87
N MET A 42 -1.48 -10.18 4.84
CA MET A 42 -2.46 -9.53 5.71
C MET A 42 -1.81 -8.43 6.55
N VAL A 43 -0.63 -8.70 7.13
CA VAL A 43 0.12 -7.73 7.93
C VAL A 43 0.56 -6.55 7.06
N GLY A 44 1.11 -6.81 5.86
CA GLY A 44 1.52 -5.76 4.92
C GLY A 44 0.37 -4.83 4.55
N VAL A 45 -0.79 -5.40 4.17
CA VAL A 45 -1.98 -4.61 3.84
C VAL A 45 -2.47 -3.80 5.05
N HIS A 46 -2.50 -4.41 6.24
CA HIS A 46 -2.91 -3.73 7.47
C HIS A 46 -1.98 -2.56 7.82
N THR A 47 -0.67 -2.72 7.61
CA THR A 47 0.31 -1.64 7.82
C THR A 47 -0.01 -0.43 6.96
N ILE A 48 -0.33 -0.61 5.68
CA ILE A 48 -0.74 0.52 4.81
C ILE A 48 -2.08 1.10 5.26
N GLN A 49 -3.07 0.27 5.60
CA GLN A 49 -4.40 0.75 6.02
C GLN A 49 -4.35 1.61 7.28
N THR A 50 -3.38 1.35 8.16
CA THR A 50 -3.19 2.07 9.42
C THR A 50 -2.12 3.16 9.33
N ASP A 51 -1.46 3.31 8.19
CA ASP A 51 -0.44 4.34 7.98
C ASP A 51 -1.08 5.75 8.07
N PRO A 52 -0.59 6.61 8.97
CA PRO A 52 -1.13 7.95 9.16
C PRO A 52 -1.17 8.80 7.89
N VAL A 53 -0.30 8.52 6.91
CA VAL A 53 -0.29 9.25 5.64
C VAL A 53 -1.65 9.16 4.93
N TRP A 54 -2.39 8.06 5.10
CA TRP A 54 -3.69 7.85 4.45
C TRP A 54 -4.89 8.31 5.28
N ASN A 55 -4.68 8.84 6.49
CA ASN A 55 -5.77 9.27 7.38
C ASN A 55 -6.69 10.34 6.77
N HIS A 56 -6.22 11.08 5.77
CA HIS A 56 -6.98 12.11 5.07
C HIS A 56 -7.79 11.55 3.88
N VAL A 57 -7.49 10.32 3.44
CA VAL A 57 -8.23 9.66 2.37
C VAL A 57 -9.55 9.15 2.95
N ARG A 58 -10.64 9.54 2.28
CA ARG A 58 -12.00 9.17 2.65
C ARG A 58 -12.73 8.74 1.38
N PRO A 59 -13.61 7.73 1.47
CA PRO A 59 -14.54 7.43 0.39
C PRO A 59 -15.31 8.70 -0.01
N ARG A 60 -15.30 9.03 -1.30
CA ARG A 60 -16.01 10.19 -1.85
C ARG A 60 -17.07 9.72 -2.86
N PRO A 61 -18.29 10.28 -2.82
CA PRO A 61 -19.29 10.02 -3.86
C PRO A 61 -18.73 10.32 -5.26
N GLY A 62 -18.93 9.40 -6.20
CA GLY A 62 -18.43 9.53 -7.58
C GLY A 62 -16.98 9.09 -7.82
N PHE A 63 -16.31 8.55 -6.80
CA PHE A 63 -15.01 7.89 -6.91
C PHE A 63 -15.13 6.40 -6.55
N PRO A 64 -14.36 5.51 -7.19
CA PRO A 64 -14.28 4.11 -6.77
C PRO A 64 -13.72 4.00 -5.34
N THR A 65 -14.05 2.92 -4.65
CA THR A 65 -13.49 2.62 -3.33
C THR A 65 -11.99 2.36 -3.45
N PRO A 66 -11.13 3.01 -2.63
CA PRO A 66 -9.71 2.69 -2.57
C PRO A 66 -9.47 1.21 -2.26
N ARG A 67 -8.49 0.61 -2.93
CA ARG A 67 -8.12 -0.81 -2.73
C ARG A 67 -6.62 -0.94 -2.63
N ILE A 68 -6.17 -1.88 -1.81
CA ILE A 68 -4.76 -2.23 -1.64
C ILE A 68 -4.64 -3.71 -1.94
N PHE A 69 -3.67 -4.07 -2.75
CA PHE A 69 -3.42 -5.44 -3.18
C PHE A 69 -1.96 -5.79 -2.90
N PRO A 70 -1.68 -6.95 -2.29
CA PRO A 70 -0.35 -7.53 -2.36
C PRO A 70 -0.11 -7.99 -3.82
N GLU A 71 1.01 -7.57 -4.40
CA GLU A 71 1.45 -8.02 -5.74
C GLU A 71 2.46 -9.16 -5.64
N GLU A 72 3.32 -9.14 -4.62
CA GLU A 72 4.36 -10.14 -4.43
C GLU A 72 4.74 -10.25 -2.95
N VAL A 73 5.02 -11.48 -2.49
CA VAL A 73 5.57 -11.77 -1.16
C VAL A 73 6.86 -12.55 -1.33
N ILE A 74 7.95 -12.00 -0.80
CA ILE A 74 9.29 -12.58 -0.90
C ILE A 74 9.78 -12.89 0.50
N GLU A 75 10.06 -14.16 0.77
CA GLU A 75 10.75 -14.57 1.99
C GLU A 75 12.20 -14.08 1.96
N LEU A 76 12.65 -13.43 3.02
CA LEU A 76 13.99 -12.90 3.13
C LEU A 76 14.83 -13.72 4.11
N ASP A 77 16.04 -14.10 3.69
CA ASP A 77 17.02 -14.78 4.54
C ASP A 77 17.56 -13.87 5.67
N ALA A 78 17.46 -12.55 5.50
CA ALA A 78 17.86 -11.55 6.48
C ALA A 78 16.92 -10.33 6.44
N PRO A 79 16.73 -9.60 7.55
CA PRO A 79 15.89 -8.41 7.56
C PRO A 79 16.43 -7.35 6.61
N VAL A 80 15.61 -6.96 5.63
CA VAL A 80 15.85 -5.81 4.76
C VAL A 80 14.86 -4.73 5.17
N PHE A 81 15.33 -3.50 5.32
CA PHE A 81 14.49 -2.34 5.59
C PHE A 81 14.40 -1.52 4.30
N PRO A 82 13.41 -1.80 3.42
CA PRO A 82 13.21 -0.98 2.23
C PRO A 82 12.89 0.46 2.64
N ASP A 83 13.18 1.41 1.76
CA ASP A 83 12.65 2.77 1.92
C ASP A 83 11.12 2.66 1.84
N GLU A 84 10.46 2.92 2.97
CA GLU A 84 9.03 2.74 3.17
C GLU A 84 8.17 3.81 2.46
N ASP A 85 8.65 4.31 1.33
CA ASP A 85 8.04 5.34 0.53
C ASP A 85 6.90 4.81 -0.35
N TYR A 86 6.09 5.75 -0.82
CA TYR A 86 5.00 5.51 -1.76
C TYR A 86 5.36 6.11 -3.12
N GLU A 87 5.50 5.27 -4.13
CA GLU A 87 5.67 5.70 -5.50
C GLU A 87 4.30 5.91 -6.14
N PHE A 88 3.88 7.18 -6.30
CA PHE A 88 2.56 7.53 -6.81
C PHE A 88 2.50 7.58 -8.34
N PHE A 89 1.38 7.14 -8.90
CA PHE A 89 1.06 7.33 -10.31
C PHE A 89 -0.38 7.81 -10.50
N GLU A 90 -0.60 8.72 -11.46
CA GLU A 90 -1.95 9.22 -11.78
C GLU A 90 -2.73 8.14 -12.55
N MET A 91 -3.90 7.77 -12.03
CA MET A 91 -4.83 6.86 -12.70
C MET A 91 -5.76 7.65 -13.62
N LYS A 92 -5.84 7.23 -14.88
CA LYS A 92 -6.85 7.75 -15.80
C LYS A 92 -8.22 7.18 -15.40
N LYS A 93 -9.21 8.07 -15.28
CA LYS A 93 -10.62 7.72 -15.04
C LYS A 93 -11.20 6.87 -16.16
#